data_AF-A0A699YWD1-F1
#
_entry.id   AF-A0A699YWD1-F1
#
_cell.length_a   1.000
_cell.length_b   1.000
_cell.length_c   1.000
_cell.angle_alpha   90.00
_cell.angle_beta   90.00
_cell.angle_gamma   90.00
#
_symmetry.space_group_name_H-M   'P 1'
#
loop_
_entity.id
_entity.type
_entity.pdbx_description
1 polymer ?
#
loop_
_entity_poly.entity_id
_entity_poly.type
_entity_poly.pdbx_seq_one_letter_code
_entity_poly.pdbx_strand_id
1 'polypeptide(L)'
;MGLKVGTGLMMSELVPSALERKQPAVFLSGPSFAKEVMEQRPTGVVAACKDGHLARTVQALLASQVMRVNTTSDVVGVEICGALKNVLAIAAGIVEGLDLGHNAMAALIAQGCSEISLVLLLLMHT
;
A
#
# COMPACT_ATOMS: atom_id res chain seq x y z
N MET A 1 2.79 -2.43 4.51
CA MET A 1 2.49 -3.72 3.85
C MET A 1 3.81 -4.30 3.34
N GLY A 2 3.93 -5.62 3.30
CA GLY A 2 5.14 -6.31 2.85
C GLY A 2 4.82 -7.76 2.51
N LEU A 3 5.69 -8.39 1.72
CA LEU A 3 5.58 -9.79 1.35
C LEU A 3 6.46 -10.64 2.26
N LYS A 4 6.02 -11.87 2.56
CA LYS A 4 6.84 -12.81 3.33
C LYS A 4 8.11 -13.16 2.55
N VAL A 5 9.25 -12.95 3.17
CA VAL A 5 10.56 -13.29 2.58
C VAL A 5 10.62 -14.79 2.28
N GLY A 6 11.13 -15.15 1.11
CA GLY A 6 11.29 -16.52 0.64
C GLY A 6 10.04 -17.11 -0.05
N THR A 7 8.83 -16.79 0.42
CA THR A 7 7.59 -17.34 -0.17
C THR A 7 6.79 -16.33 -1.00
N GLY A 8 7.03 -15.03 -0.85
CA GLY A 8 6.28 -13.98 -1.55
C GLY A 8 4.83 -13.82 -1.09
N LEU A 9 4.41 -14.52 -0.04
CA LEU A 9 3.01 -14.50 0.43
C LEU A 9 2.62 -13.10 0.93
N MET A 10 1.42 -12.69 0.57
CA MET A 10 0.79 -11.47 1.06
C MET A 10 0.31 -11.65 2.51
N MET A 11 0.06 -10.56 3.23
CA MET A 11 -0.43 -10.65 4.61
C MET A 11 -1.85 -11.18 4.67
N SER A 12 -2.67 -10.93 3.63
CA SER A 12 -3.99 -11.54 3.51
C SER A 12 -3.98 -13.06 3.39
N GLU A 13 -2.88 -13.64 2.91
CA GLU A 13 -2.68 -15.09 2.81
C GLU A 13 -1.98 -15.63 4.06
N LEU A 14 -1.00 -14.88 4.57
CA LEU A 14 -0.17 -15.28 5.70
C LEU A 14 -0.97 -15.31 7.01
N VAL A 15 -1.79 -14.29 7.28
CA VAL A 15 -2.48 -14.17 8.57
C VAL A 15 -3.44 -15.33 8.83
N PRO A 16 -4.35 -15.71 7.91
CA PRO A 16 -5.21 -16.88 8.13
C PRO A 16 -4.42 -18.19 8.23
N SER A 17 -3.36 -18.34 7.44
CA SER A 17 -2.51 -19.53 7.45
C SER A 17 -1.75 -19.69 8.77
N ALA A 18 -1.21 -18.60 9.32
CA ALA A 18 -0.47 -18.61 10.57
C ALA A 18 -1.37 -18.78 11.81
N LEU A 19 -2.63 -18.34 11.72
CA LEU A 19 -3.61 -18.47 12.81
C LEU A 19 -4.46 -19.74 12.72
N GLU A 20 -4.29 -20.53 11.65
CA GLU A 20 -5.08 -21.74 11.36
C GLU A 20 -6.60 -21.51 11.40
N ARG A 21 -7.05 -20.28 11.12
CA ARG A 21 -8.46 -19.90 11.13
C ARG A 21 -8.74 -18.74 10.20
N LYS A 22 -10.00 -18.64 9.76
CA LYS A 22 -10.47 -17.41 9.10
C LYS A 22 -10.36 -16.25 10.07
N GLN A 23 -9.66 -15.21 9.66
CA GLN A 23 -9.49 -13.99 10.43
C GLN A 23 -10.01 -12.81 9.61
N PRO A 24 -11.10 -12.13 10.05
CA PRO A 24 -11.49 -10.87 9.45
C PRO A 24 -10.35 -9.85 9.57
N ALA A 25 -9.97 -9.26 8.45
CA ALA A 25 -8.87 -8.31 8.36
C ALA A 25 -9.17 -7.23 7.33
N VAL A 26 -8.73 -6.01 7.63
CA VAL A 26 -8.76 -4.86 6.71
C VAL A 26 -7.33 -4.39 6.51
N PHE A 27 -6.94 -4.22 5.25
CA PHE A 27 -5.58 -3.90 4.84
C PHE A 27 -5.47 -2.40 4.57
N LEU A 28 -4.68 -1.71 5.38
CA LEU A 28 -4.47 -0.26 5.25
C LEU A 28 -3.18 0.04 4.47
N SER A 29 -3.27 0.91 3.48
CA SER A 29 -2.11 1.41 2.73
C SER A 29 -2.32 2.85 2.28
N GLY A 30 -1.23 3.58 2.03
CA GLY A 30 -1.25 4.96 1.57
C GLY A 30 0.01 5.74 1.95
N PRO A 31 0.09 7.01 1.55
CA PRO A 31 1.05 7.98 2.09
C PRO A 31 0.67 8.31 3.54
N SER A 32 1.26 7.59 4.49
CA SER A 32 0.98 7.72 5.93
C SER A 32 2.27 7.69 6.75
N PHE A 33 3.18 8.63 6.47
CA PHE A 33 4.40 8.78 7.26
C PHE A 33 4.05 9.04 8.72
N ALA A 34 4.53 8.18 9.63
CA ALA A 34 4.12 8.21 11.04
C ALA A 34 4.32 9.59 11.69
N LYS A 35 5.43 10.26 11.36
CA LYS A 35 5.72 11.62 11.83
C LYS A 35 4.65 12.62 11.37
N GLU A 36 4.28 12.61 10.10
CA GLU A 36 3.29 13.53 9.53
C GLU A 36 1.89 13.27 10.10
N VAL A 37 1.54 12.00 10.31
CA VAL A 37 0.28 11.60 10.97
C VAL A 37 0.24 12.13 12.40
N MET A 38 1.34 11.99 13.16
CA MET A 38 1.44 12.53 14.52
C MET A 38 1.37 14.06 14.57
N GLU A 39 1.90 14.73 13.54
CA GLU A 39 1.83 16.19 13.36
C GLU A 39 0.47 16.67 12.83
N GLN A 40 -0.52 15.77 12.67
CA GLN A 40 -1.84 16.08 12.12
C GLN A 40 -1.79 16.71 10.71
N ARG A 41 -0.79 16.37 9.90
CA ARG A 41 -0.73 16.80 8.51
C ARG A 41 -1.74 16.02 7.65
N PRO A 42 -2.27 16.63 6.58
CA PRO A 42 -3.20 15.96 5.67
C PRO A 42 -2.66 14.62 5.17
N THR A 43 -3.36 13.54 5.51
CA THR A 43 -2.97 12.16 5.25
C THR A 43 -4.07 11.44 4.47
N GLY A 44 -3.71 10.74 3.40
CA GLY A 44 -4.63 9.91 2.62
C GLY A 44 -4.28 8.44 2.76
N VAL A 45 -5.26 7.60 3.11
CA VAL A 45 -5.10 6.15 3.14
C VAL A 45 -6.28 5.44 2.48
N VAL A 46 -6.05 4.17 2.15
CA VAL A 46 -7.03 3.24 1.58
C VAL A 46 -7.18 2.07 2.56
N ALA A 47 -8.42 1.75 2.91
CA ALA A 47 -8.83 0.57 3.65
C ALA A 47 -9.39 -0.48 2.69
N ALA A 48 -8.64 -1.55 2.46
CA ALA A 48 -9.02 -2.64 1.58
C ALA A 48 -9.58 -3.84 2.35
N CYS A 49 -10.75 -4.33 1.95
CA CYS A 49 -11.31 -5.57 2.46
C CYS A 49 -12.30 -6.17 1.47
N LYS A 50 -12.33 -7.51 1.38
CA LYS A 50 -13.37 -8.21 0.62
C LYS A 50 -14.77 -7.99 1.21
N ASP A 51 -14.86 -7.81 2.54
CA ASP A 51 -16.08 -7.40 3.21
C ASP A 51 -16.15 -5.87 3.29
N GLY A 52 -17.01 -5.30 2.45
CA GLY A 52 -17.20 -3.85 2.40
C GLY A 52 -17.79 -3.26 3.69
N HIS A 53 -18.49 -4.04 4.52
CA HIS A 53 -18.97 -3.57 5.82
C HIS A 53 -17.79 -3.35 6.77
N LEU A 54 -16.86 -4.30 6.84
CA LEU A 54 -15.64 -4.15 7.65
C LEU A 54 -14.77 -2.98 7.18
N ALA A 55 -14.60 -2.81 5.86
CA ALA A 55 -13.86 -1.66 5.31
C ALA A 55 -14.50 -0.33 5.72
N ARG A 56 -15.84 -0.22 5.67
CA ARG A 56 -16.56 0.99 6.11
C ARG A 56 -16.49 1.21 7.61
N THR A 57 -16.51 0.16 8.42
CA THR A 57 -16.31 0.27 9.87
C THR A 57 -14.92 0.85 10.16
N VAL A 58 -13.86 0.35 9.51
CA VAL A 58 -12.51 0.89 9.67
C VAL A 58 -12.41 2.33 9.14
N GLN A 59 -13.06 2.64 8.02
CA GLN A 59 -13.15 4.01 7.49
C GLN A 59 -13.75 4.97 8.52
N ALA A 60 -14.89 4.62 9.13
CA ALA A 60 -15.56 5.45 10.12
C ALA A 60 -14.73 5.63 11.40
N LEU A 61 -13.98 4.60 11.81
CA LEU A 61 -13.12 4.65 13.00
C LEU A 61 -11.88 5.53 12.82
N LEU A 62 -11.34 5.58 11.60
CA LEU A 62 -10.05 6.21 11.33
C LEU A 62 -10.14 7.56 10.61
N ALA A 63 -11.25 7.84 9.93
CA ALA A 63 -11.43 9.11 9.25
C ALA A 63 -11.50 10.28 10.24
N SER A 64 -10.83 11.39 9.90
CA SER A 64 -10.83 12.63 10.68
C SER A 64 -10.69 13.84 9.77
N GLN A 65 -10.65 15.05 10.33
CA GLN A 65 -10.45 16.28 9.54
C GLN A 65 -9.14 16.29 8.75
N VAL A 66 -8.11 15.59 9.26
CA VAL A 66 -6.77 15.54 8.66
C VAL A 66 -6.44 14.19 8.05
N MET A 67 -7.30 13.19 8.21
CA MET A 67 -7.08 11.84 7.73
C MET A 67 -8.26 11.38 6.86
N ARG A 68 -8.03 11.33 5.55
CA ARG A 68 -8.99 10.80 4.59
C ARG A 68 -8.77 9.31 4.40
N VAL A 69 -9.83 8.53 4.63
CA VAL A 69 -9.82 7.08 4.40
C VAL A 69 -10.76 6.76 3.24
N ASN A 70 -10.23 6.22 2.15
CA ASN A 70 -11.00 5.65 1.05
C ASN A 70 -11.16 4.14 1.26
N THR A 71 -12.18 3.51 0.68
CA THR A 71 -12.39 2.05 0.77
C THR A 71 -12.26 1.39 -0.61
N THR A 72 -11.81 0.14 -0.63
CA THR A 72 -11.75 -0.69 -1.84
C THR A 72 -11.92 -2.17 -1.51
N SER A 73 -12.39 -2.96 -2.47
CA SER A 73 -12.38 -4.43 -2.38
C SER A 73 -11.11 -5.05 -2.96
N ASP A 74 -10.27 -4.27 -3.62
CA ASP A 74 -9.00 -4.71 -4.21
C ASP A 74 -7.90 -4.84 -3.16
N VAL A 75 -7.92 -5.96 -2.43
CA VAL A 75 -6.93 -6.28 -1.39
C VAL A 75 -5.55 -6.53 -2.01
N VAL A 76 -5.48 -7.28 -3.11
CA VAL A 76 -4.22 -7.63 -3.78
C VAL A 76 -3.52 -6.38 -4.29
N GLY A 77 -4.25 -5.50 -4.98
CA GLY A 77 -3.76 -4.20 -5.42
C GLY A 77 -3.12 -3.39 -4.30
N VAL A 78 -3.83 -3.28 -3.18
CA VAL A 78 -3.39 -2.50 -2.02
C VAL A 78 -2.16 -3.08 -1.34
N GLU A 79 -2.07 -4.40 -1.20
CA GLU A 79 -0.92 -5.08 -0.58
C GLU A 79 0.33 -4.97 -1.45
N ILE A 80 0.22 -5.23 -2.76
CA ILE A 80 1.34 -5.16 -3.71
C ILE A 80 1.83 -3.72 -3.86
N CYS A 81 0.95 -2.75 -4.10
CA CYS A 81 1.34 -1.34 -4.13
C CYS A 81 1.99 -0.92 -2.80
N GLY A 82 1.45 -1.38 -1.67
CA GLY A 82 1.99 -1.09 -0.35
C GLY A 82 3.35 -1.74 -0.07
N ALA A 83 3.68 -2.87 -0.72
CA ALA A 83 4.99 -3.50 -0.64
C ALA A 83 6.01 -2.82 -1.56
N LEU A 84 5.61 -2.53 -2.81
CA LEU A 84 6.51 -1.99 -3.84
C LEU A 84 6.80 -0.49 -3.68
N LYS A 85 5.93 0.29 -3.00
CA LYS A 85 6.19 1.72 -2.76
C LYS A 85 7.52 1.99 -2.07
N ASN A 86 8.00 1.08 -1.23
CA ASN A 86 9.26 1.24 -0.50
C ASN A 86 10.46 1.10 -1.45
N VAL A 87 10.35 0.24 -2.46
CA VAL A 87 11.37 0.10 -3.50
C VAL A 87 11.43 1.36 -4.35
N LEU A 88 10.27 1.90 -4.76
CA LEU A 88 10.21 3.19 -5.46
C LEU A 88 10.77 4.32 -4.60
N ALA A 89 10.49 4.35 -3.30
CA ALA A 89 11.01 5.38 -2.40
C ALA A 89 12.55 5.33 -2.28
N ILE A 90 13.15 4.14 -2.24
CA ILE A 90 14.61 3.99 -2.26
C ILE A 90 15.18 4.52 -3.58
N ALA A 91 14.58 4.13 -4.72
CA ALA A 91 15.02 4.62 -6.02
C ALA A 91 14.88 6.16 -6.13
N ALA A 92 13.81 6.73 -5.59
CA ALA A 92 13.60 8.17 -5.53
C ALA A 92 14.70 8.85 -4.70
N GLY A 93 15.04 8.29 -3.54
CA GLY A 93 16.15 8.79 -2.71
C GLY A 93 17.51 8.73 -3.42
N ILE A 94 17.75 7.75 -4.29
CA ILE A 94 18.96 7.69 -5.12
C ILE A 94 18.95 8.82 -6.15
N VAL A 95 17.83 9.05 -6.83
CA VAL A 95 17.69 10.14 -7.82
C VAL A 95 17.92 11.51 -7.17
N GLU A 96 17.36 11.72 -5.98
CA GLU A 96 17.60 12.94 -5.18
C GLU A 96 19.05 13.05 -4.72
N GLY A 97 19.63 11.97 -4.20
CA GLY A 97 21.02 11.95 -3.73
C GLY A 97 22.07 12.17 -4.83
N LEU A 98 21.71 11.88 -6.09
CA LEU A 98 22.54 12.12 -7.28
C LEU A 98 22.28 13.47 -7.95
N ASP A 99 21.36 14.28 -7.42
CA ASP A 99 20.96 15.59 -7.96
C ASP A 99 20.58 15.57 -9.46
N LEU A 100 19.88 14.52 -9.90
CA LEU A 100 19.52 14.33 -11.31
C LEU A 100 18.33 15.21 -11.76
N GLY A 101 17.71 15.92 -10.83
CA GLY A 101 16.61 16.85 -11.09
C GLY A 101 15.23 16.20 -11.30
N HIS A 102 14.22 17.05 -11.45
CA HIS A 102 12.81 16.64 -11.45
C HIS A 102 12.39 15.78 -12.64
N ASN A 103 13.05 15.90 -13.80
CA ASN A 103 12.72 15.08 -14.97
C ASN A 103 13.06 13.60 -14.75
N ALA A 104 14.21 13.33 -14.12
CA ALA A 104 14.60 11.97 -13.75
C ALA A 104 13.64 11.39 -12.71
N MET A 105 13.25 12.19 -11.71
CA MET A 105 12.25 11.79 -10.71
C MET A 105 10.90 11.45 -11.35
N ALA A 106 10.41 12.30 -12.26
CA ALA A 106 9.15 12.08 -12.95
C ALA A 106 9.19 10.80 -13.81
N ALA A 107 10.29 10.57 -14.53
CA ALA A 107 10.49 9.36 -15.31
C ALA A 107 10.51 8.10 -14.42
N LEU A 108 11.21 8.16 -13.27
CA LEU A 108 11.24 7.07 -12.30
C LEU A 108 9.84 6.75 -11.76
N ILE A 109 9.07 7.76 -11.35
CA ILE A 109 7.72 7.56 -10.82
C ILE A 109 6.80 6.95 -11.87
N ALA A 110 6.83 7.48 -13.10
CA ALA A 110 6.00 6.97 -14.20
C ALA A 110 6.34 5.50 -14.53
N GLN A 111 7.63 5.18 -14.62
CA GLN A 111 8.11 3.83 -14.88
C GLN A 111 7.75 2.88 -13.73
N GLY A 112 8.00 3.29 -12.48
CA GLY A 112 7.68 2.48 -11.30
C GLY A 112 6.20 2.17 -11.17
N CYS A 113 5.32 3.14 -11.45
CA CYS A 113 3.86 2.90 -11.48
C CYS A 113 3.45 1.91 -12.58
N SER A 114 4.09 1.99 -13.76
CA SER A 114 3.85 1.05 -14.86
C SER A 114 4.27 -0.37 -14.49
N GLU A 115 5.43 -0.53 -13.86
CA GLU A 115 5.95 -1.84 -13.40
C GLU A 115 5.08 -2.45 -12.29
N ILE A 116 4.62 -1.65 -11.32
CA ILE A 116 3.67 -2.12 -10.30
C ILE A 116 2.40 -2.64 -10.96
N SER A 117 1.88 -1.91 -11.95
CA SER A 117 0.67 -2.31 -12.68
C SER A 117 0.89 -3.62 -13.46
N LEU A 118 2.06 -3.81 -14.05
CA LEU A 118 2.44 -5.05 -14.73
C LEU A 118 2.50 -6.24 -13.76
N VAL A 119 3.13 -6.07 -12.59
CA VAL A 119 3.21 -7.11 -11.56
C VAL A 119 1.81 -7.51 -11.09
N LEU A 120 0.93 -6.54 -10.87
CA LEU A 120 -0.46 -6.81 -10.51
C LEU A 120 -1.17 -7.66 -11.56
N LEU A 121 -1.02 -7.29 -12.83
CA LEU A 121 -1.66 -8.02 -13.92
C LEU A 121 -1.17 -9.47 -14.00
N LEU A 122 0.12 -9.70 -13.81
CA LEU A 122 0.69 -11.05 -13.76
C LEU A 122 0.13 -11.89 -12.60
N LEU A 123 -0.04 -11.29 -11.42
CA LEU A 123 -0.57 -11.98 -10.23
C LEU A 123 -2.07 -12.28 -10.32
N MET A 124 -2.84 -11.52 -11.10
CA MET A 124 -4.28 -11.80 -11.31
C MET A 124 -4.53 -12.96 -12.28
N HIS A 125 -3.51 -13.39 -13.05
CA HIS A 125 -3.58 -14.49 -14.01
C HIS A 125 -2.99 -15.81 -13.51
N THR A 126 -2.49 -15.84 -12.26
CA THR A 126 -2.00 -17.03 -11.55
C THR A 126 -2.96 -17.44 -10.46
#